data_AF-A0A9E0RVQ7-F1
#
_entry.id   AF-A0A9E0RVQ7-F1
#
_cell.length_a   1.000
_cell.length_b   1.000
_cell.length_c   1.000
_cell.angle_alpha   90.00
_cell.angle_beta   90.00
_cell.angle_gamma   90.00
#
_symmetry.space_group_name_H-M   'P 1'
#
loop_
_entity.id
_entity.type
_entity.pdbx_description
1 polymer ?
#
loop_
_entity_poly.entity_id
_entity_poly.type
_entity_poly.pdbx_seq_one_letter_code
_entity_poly.pdbx_strand_id
1 'polypeptide(L)'
;MQDVRADIQGLWRFVSRHYPPGTSGRSIMFVAARRGEGTSSVAASFALLAARKSERVTWLVDLDFARNEAFGAFQAGFADDVGRPGKIFDASLRQKQIYALRSAKGMREARLLTVNE
;
A
#
# COMPACT_ATOMS: atom_id res chain seq x y z
N MET A 1 -8.52 -9.19 2.17
CA MET A 1 -8.60 -8.41 0.92
C MET A 1 -9.54 -9.08 -0.09
N GLN A 2 -10.14 -8.31 -0.99
CA GLN A 2 -10.95 -8.77 -2.11
C GLN A 2 -10.49 -8.07 -3.40
N ASP A 3 -10.58 -8.75 -4.54
CA ASP A 3 -10.36 -8.13 -5.84
C ASP A 3 -11.57 -7.26 -6.22
N VAL A 4 -11.37 -5.94 -6.19
CA VAL A 4 -12.40 -4.94 -6.50
C VAL A 4 -12.11 -4.20 -7.81
N ARG A 5 -11.29 -4.79 -8.70
CA ARG A 5 -10.91 -4.16 -9.98
C ARG A 5 -12.10 -3.81 -10.87
N ALA A 6 -13.20 -4.55 -10.76
CA ALA A 6 -14.44 -4.24 -11.48
C ALA A 6 -15.04 -2.91 -11.00
N ASP A 7 -15.02 -2.64 -9.70
CA ASP A 7 -15.69 -1.50 -9.08
C ASP A 7 -14.89 -0.19 -9.20
N ILE A 8 -13.56 -0.28 -9.26
CA ILE A 8 -12.68 0.90 -9.22
C ILE A 8 -12.24 1.39 -10.61
N GLN A 9 -12.88 0.96 -11.69
CA GLN A 9 -12.57 1.43 -13.05
C GLN A 9 -12.70 2.96 -13.18
N GLY A 10 -13.70 3.55 -12.51
CA GLY A 10 -13.90 5.00 -12.46
C GLY A 10 -12.73 5.73 -11.80
N LEU A 11 -12.20 5.17 -10.71
CA LEU A 11 -11.04 5.72 -10.01
C LEU A 11 -9.79 5.71 -10.88
N TRP A 12 -9.52 4.62 -11.60
CA TRP A 12 -8.44 4.59 -12.59
C TRP A 12 -8.58 5.71 -13.61
N ARG A 13 -9.75 5.84 -14.26
CA ARG A 13 -9.99 6.90 -15.25
C ARG A 13 -9.77 8.30 -14.68
N PHE A 14 -10.23 8.54 -13.45
CA PHE A 14 -10.02 9.81 -12.77
C PHE A 14 -8.54 10.11 -12.60
N VAL A 15 -7.78 9.17 -12.02
CA VAL A 15 -6.34 9.35 -11.78
C VAL A 15 -5.57 9.53 -13.09
N SER A 16 -5.79 8.66 -14.09
CA SER A 16 -5.06 8.73 -15.36
C SER A 16 -5.30 10.03 -16.11
N ARG A 17 -6.50 10.62 -15.99
CA ARG A 17 -6.85 11.89 -16.62
C ARG A 17 -6.21 13.09 -15.92
N HIS A 18 -6.27 13.13 -14.59
CA HIS A 18 -5.77 14.28 -13.82
C HIS A 18 -4.26 14.25 -13.61
N TYR A 19 -3.68 13.06 -13.64
CA TYR A 19 -2.25 12.84 -13.53
C TYR A 19 -1.80 12.04 -14.75
N PRO A 20 -1.71 12.66 -15.95
CA PRO A 20 -1.33 11.97 -17.19
C PRO A 20 0.15 11.60 -17.21
N PRO A 21 0.56 10.53 -17.94
CA PRO A 21 1.96 10.13 -18.11
C PRO A 21 2.85 11.32 -18.51
N GLY A 22 3.85 11.64 -17.68
CA GLY A 22 4.88 12.65 -17.95
C GLY A 22 6.28 12.03 -17.85
N THR A 23 7.33 12.85 -17.71
CA THR A 23 8.71 12.34 -17.63
C THR A 23 9.04 11.69 -16.28
N SER A 24 8.32 12.01 -15.21
CA SER A 24 8.54 11.46 -13.87
C SER A 24 7.61 10.29 -13.52
N GLY A 25 8.03 9.49 -12.53
CA GLY A 25 7.17 8.50 -11.87
C GLY A 25 6.07 9.17 -11.03
N ARG A 26 5.05 8.39 -10.65
CA ARG A 26 3.97 8.86 -9.77
C ARG A 26 3.81 7.91 -8.59
N SER A 27 3.51 8.50 -7.44
CA SER A 27 3.15 7.77 -6.23
C SER A 27 1.72 8.13 -5.84
N ILE A 28 0.91 7.11 -5.55
CA ILE A 28 -0.47 7.27 -5.10
C ILE A 28 -0.58 6.54 -3.77
N MET A 29 -0.98 7.25 -2.73
CA MET A 29 -1.18 6.68 -1.40
C MET A 29 -2.66 6.42 -1.15
N PHE A 30 -2.98 5.21 -0.72
CA PHE A 30 -4.30 4.82 -0.26
C PHE A 30 -4.28 4.78 1.27
N VAL A 31 -5.19 5.51 1.90
CA VAL A 31 -5.32 5.58 3.37
C VAL A 31 -6.79 5.59 3.75
N ALA A 32 -7.10 5.02 4.91
CA ALA A 32 -8.42 5.05 5.52
C ALA A 32 -8.35 5.71 6.89
N ALA A 33 -9.49 6.24 7.34
CA ALA A 33 -9.59 6.76 8.70
C ALA A 33 -9.61 5.62 9.73
N ARG A 34 -10.13 4.45 9.34
CA ARG A 34 -10.31 3.30 10.24
C ARG A 34 -9.89 1.98 9.60
N ARG A 35 -9.51 1.05 10.47
CA ARG A 35 -9.29 -0.35 10.09
C ARG A 35 -10.60 -0.96 9.57
N GLY A 36 -10.50 -1.77 8.51
CA GLY A 36 -11.64 -2.52 7.95
C GLY A 36 -12.35 -1.82 6.80
N GLU A 37 -11.97 -0.60 6.43
CA GLU A 37 -12.57 0.16 5.31
C GLU A 37 -12.15 -0.35 3.91
N GLY A 38 -11.38 -1.44 3.84
CA GLY A 38 -11.03 -2.08 2.56
C GLY A 38 -9.88 -1.42 1.80
N THR A 39 -9.12 -0.52 2.41
CA THR A 39 -7.99 0.22 1.77
C THR A 39 -6.99 -0.70 1.08
N SER A 40 -6.57 -1.79 1.74
CA SER A 40 -5.62 -2.77 1.18
C SER A 40 -6.18 -3.40 -0.11
N SER A 41 -7.48 -3.73 -0.13
CA SER A 41 -8.17 -4.29 -1.30
C SER A 41 -8.17 -3.30 -2.47
N VAL A 42 -8.53 -2.03 -2.20
CA VAL A 42 -8.56 -0.96 -3.22
C VAL A 42 -7.15 -0.68 -3.75
N ALA A 43 -6.15 -0.55 -2.87
CA ALA A 43 -4.77 -0.27 -3.25
C ALA A 43 -4.19 -1.38 -4.14
N ALA A 44 -4.34 -2.64 -3.74
CA ALA A 44 -3.84 -3.77 -4.53
C ALA A 44 -4.58 -3.91 -5.87
N SER A 45 -5.90 -3.78 -5.86
CA SER A 45 -6.71 -3.80 -7.08
C SER A 45 -6.33 -2.67 -8.04
N PHE A 46 -6.10 -1.47 -7.51
CA PHE A 46 -5.67 -0.33 -8.31
C PHE A 46 -4.28 -0.57 -8.91
N ALA A 47 -3.33 -1.09 -8.12
CA ALA A 47 -2.00 -1.44 -8.60
C ALA A 47 -2.05 -2.48 -9.73
N LEU A 48 -2.91 -3.49 -9.63
CA LEU A 48 -3.11 -4.46 -10.71
C LEU A 48 -3.76 -3.85 -11.97
N LEU A 49 -4.72 -2.93 -11.82
CA LEU A 49 -5.26 -2.20 -12.96
C LEU A 49 -4.21 -1.31 -13.63
N ALA A 50 -3.42 -0.60 -12.82
CA ALA A 50 -2.33 0.23 -13.29
C ALA A 50 -1.26 -0.62 -13.98
N ALA A 51 -0.87 -1.76 -13.42
CA ALA A 51 0.08 -2.69 -14.05
C ALA A 51 -0.39 -3.17 -15.43
N ARG A 52 -1.71 -3.36 -15.63
CA ARG A 52 -2.28 -3.73 -16.94
C ARG A 52 -2.39 -2.58 -17.93
N LYS A 53 -2.59 -1.34 -17.46
CA LYS A 53 -2.98 -0.20 -18.31
C LYS A 53 -1.91 0.87 -18.46
N SER A 54 -0.91 0.87 -17.59
CA SER A 54 0.21 1.81 -17.62
C SER A 54 1.27 1.34 -18.61
N GLU A 55 1.87 2.28 -19.33
CA GLU A 55 3.05 2.05 -20.19
C GLU A 55 4.33 1.84 -19.36
N ARG A 56 4.29 2.12 -18.06
CA ARG A 56 5.40 1.96 -17.12
C ARG A 56 5.10 0.93 -16.05
N VAL A 57 6.18 0.32 -15.55
CA VAL A 57 6.14 -0.62 -14.42
C VAL A 57 5.41 0.00 -13.23
N THR A 58 4.48 -0.76 -12.65
CA THR A 58 3.71 -0.36 -11.47
C THR A 58 4.17 -1.16 -10.25
N TRP A 59 4.33 -0.46 -9.12
CA TRP A 59 4.76 -1.04 -7.86
C TRP A 59 3.65 -0.87 -6.84
N LEU A 60 3.36 -1.94 -6.08
CA LEU A 60 2.56 -1.87 -4.88
C LEU A 60 3.51 -1.91 -3.68
N VAL A 61 3.46 -0.88 -2.84
CA VAL A 61 4.26 -0.79 -1.63
C VAL A 61 3.32 -0.86 -0.43
N ASP A 62 3.41 -1.94 0.35
CA ASP A 62 2.65 -2.08 1.60
C ASP A 62 3.42 -1.35 2.72
N LEU A 63 2.80 -0.30 3.25
CA LEU A 63 3.35 0.51 4.35
C LEU A 63 2.74 0.13 5.72
N ASP A 64 1.85 -0.89 5.80
CA ASP A 64 1.44 -1.48 7.08
C ASP A 64 2.49 -2.52 7.53
N PHE A 65 3.58 -2.02 8.12
CA PHE A 65 4.68 -2.82 8.65
C PHE A 65 4.27 -3.78 9.77
N ALA A 66 3.08 -3.61 10.37
CA ALA A 66 2.64 -4.44 11.48
C ALA A 66 2.02 -5.77 11.02
N ARG A 67 1.49 -5.84 9.79
CA ARG A 67 0.63 -6.97 9.37
C ARG A 67 0.94 -7.57 8.01
N ASN A 68 1.69 -6.88 7.14
CA ASN A 68 2.08 -7.36 5.81
C ASN A 68 0.90 -8.04 5.07
N GLU A 69 -0.24 -7.35 5.08
CA GLU A 69 -1.52 -7.92 4.60
C GLU A 69 -1.46 -8.18 3.10
N ALA A 70 -0.74 -7.34 2.35
CA ALA A 70 -0.58 -7.51 0.92
C ALA A 70 0.10 -8.85 0.59
N PHE A 71 1.24 -9.16 1.20
CA PHE A 71 1.94 -10.42 0.94
C PHE A 71 1.03 -11.63 1.20
N GLY A 72 0.37 -11.66 2.37
CA GLY A 72 -0.51 -12.76 2.74
C GLY A 72 -1.69 -12.93 1.78
N ALA A 73 -2.29 -11.83 1.33
CA ALA A 73 -3.40 -11.86 0.39
C ALA A 73 -2.98 -12.34 -1.01
N PHE A 74 -1.85 -11.86 -1.53
CA PHE A 74 -1.30 -12.33 -2.80
C PHE A 74 -0.90 -13.81 -2.73
N GLN A 75 -0.35 -14.27 -1.61
CA GLN A 75 -0.03 -15.68 -1.40
C GLN A 75 -1.29 -16.56 -1.37
N ALA A 76 -2.38 -16.07 -0.77
CA ALA A 76 -3.67 -16.73 -0.74
C ALA A 76 -4.43 -16.68 -2.08
N GLY A 77 -3.93 -15.94 -3.07
CA GLY A 77 -4.59 -15.80 -4.38
C GLY A 77 -5.80 -14.89 -4.36
N PHE A 78 -5.70 -13.69 -3.75
CA PHE A 78 -6.83 -12.75 -3.71
C PHE A 78 -7.32 -12.29 -5.10
N ALA A 79 -6.52 -12.47 -6.15
CA ALA A 79 -6.87 -12.22 -7.55
C ALA A 79 -6.40 -13.41 -8.41
N ASP A 80 -7.27 -13.90 -9.29
CA ASP A 80 -7.08 -15.18 -9.99
C ASP A 80 -6.09 -15.13 -11.16
N ASP A 81 -5.88 -13.95 -11.74
CA ASP A 81 -5.07 -13.73 -12.95
C ASP A 81 -3.64 -13.27 -12.66
N VAL A 82 -3.19 -13.38 -11.41
CA VAL A 82 -1.85 -12.95 -10.99
C VAL A 82 -1.08 -14.08 -10.32
N GLY A 83 0.22 -14.11 -10.57
CA GLY A 83 1.12 -15.05 -9.91
C GLY A 83 1.18 -14.80 -8.40
N ARG A 84 1.49 -15.88 -7.66
CA ARG A 84 1.79 -15.79 -6.23
C ARG A 84 3.16 -15.13 -6.02
N PRO A 85 3.36 -14.41 -4.90
CA PRO A 85 4.64 -13.81 -4.60
C PRO A 85 5.67 -14.91 -4.32
N GLY A 86 6.94 -14.58 -4.56
CA GLY A 86 8.06 -15.46 -4.21
C GLY A 86 8.24 -15.63 -2.70
N LYS A 87 9.38 -16.20 -2.31
CA LYS A 87 9.72 -16.40 -0.89
C LYS A 87 9.68 -15.06 -0.13
N ILE A 88 9.13 -15.09 1.09
CA ILE A 88 9.23 -13.95 2.01
C ILE A 88 10.70 -13.70 2.31
N PHE A 89 11.14 -12.48 2.06
CA PHE A 89 12.42 -12.01 2.55
C PHE A 89 12.22 -11.44 3.95
N ASP A 90 12.86 -12.08 4.93
CA ASP A 90 12.89 -11.62 6.31
C ASP A 90 14.08 -10.67 6.47
N ALA A 91 13.79 -9.38 6.66
CA ALA A 91 14.78 -8.36 7.00
C ALA A 91 14.92 -8.16 8.51
N SER A 92 14.34 -9.05 9.33
CA SER A 92 14.57 -8.99 10.78
C SER A 92 16.06 -9.14 11.04
N LEU A 93 16.60 -8.23 11.85
CA LEU A 93 17.98 -8.34 12.31
C LEU A 93 18.19 -9.57 13.21
N ARG A 94 17.12 -10.31 13.54
CA ARG A 94 17.06 -11.37 14.56
C ARG A 94 17.64 -10.93 15.92
N GLN A 95 17.63 -9.63 16.16
CA GLN A 95 18.07 -8.99 17.39
C GLN A 95 16.87 -8.33 18.06
N LYS A 96 16.94 -8.21 19.38
CA LYS A 96 15.98 -7.40 20.15
C LYS A 96 16.12 -5.95 19.69
N GLN A 97 15.04 -5.34 19.22
CA GLN A 97 15.09 -3.94 18.81
C GLN A 97 15.42 -3.05 20.01
N ILE A 98 16.30 -2.07 19.79
CA ILE A 98 16.71 -1.12 20.83
C ILE A 98 15.62 -0.08 21.16
N TYR A 99 14.58 -0.01 20.34
CA TYR A 99 13.44 0.88 20.52
C TYR A 99 12.12 0.10 20.38
N ALA A 100 11.07 0.62 21.02
CA ALA A 100 9.71 0.13 20.88
C ALA A 100 8.80 1.33 20.55
N LEU A 101 8.08 1.25 19.43
CA LEU A 101 7.05 2.23 19.09
C LEU A 101 5.82 1.96 19.95
N ARG A 102 5.55 2.82 20.94
CA ARG A 102 4.28 2.78 21.68
C ARG A 102 3.25 3.58 20.90
N SER A 103 2.13 2.95 20.56
CA SER A 103 0.95 3.69 20.08
C SER A 103 0.53 4.65 21.18
N ALA A 104 0.59 5.94 20.90
CA ALA A 104 0.24 6.98 21.86
C ALA A 104 -1.29 7.06 21.99
N LYS A 105 -1.90 6.08 22.65
CA LYS A 105 -3.31 6.17 23.03
C LYS A 105 -3.41 7.21 24.16
N GLY A 106 -3.61 8.48 23.79
CA GLY A 106 -3.86 9.58 24.73
C GLY A 106 -2.87 10.75 24.73
N MET A 107 -1.84 10.79 23.87
CA MET A 107 -1.08 12.03 23.69
C MET A 107 -1.88 12.97 22.78
N ARG A 108 -2.37 14.08 23.36
CA ARG A 108 -2.67 15.29 22.57
C ARG A 108 -1.44 15.62 21.73
N GLU A 109 -1.65 16.03 20.48
CA GLU A 109 -0.64 16.42 19.51
C GLU A 109 0.36 17.43 20.09
N ALA A 110 1.39 16.93 20.77
CA ALA A 110 2.59 17.71 21.03
C ALA A 110 3.44 17.57 19.76
N ARG A 111 3.29 18.57 18.88
CA ARG A 111 4.12 18.91 17.73
C ARG A 111 5.25 17.91 17.47
N LEU A 112 5.03 17.00 16.52
CA LEU A 112 6.11 16.22 15.96
C LEU A 112 6.93 17.12 15.03
N LEU A 113 8.25 17.16 15.27
CA LEU A 113 9.31 17.82 14.50
C LEU A 113 9.43 19.34 14.68
N THR A 114 10.11 19.76 15.75
CA THR A 114 11.02 20.90 15.66
C THR A 114 12.44 20.37 15.73
N VAL A 115 13.21 20.62 14.67
CA VAL A 115 14.67 20.54 14.67
C VAL A 115 15.14 21.69 15.56
N ASN A 116 15.85 21.38 16.64
CA ASN A 116 16.57 22.39 17.40
C ASN A 116 17.98 22.49 16.79
N GLU A 117 18.33 23.70 16.33
CA GLU A 117 19.72 24.12 16.08
C GLU A 117 20.49 24.25 17.40
#